data_AF-A0A9D6N2X2-F1
#
_entry.id   AF-A0A9D6N2X2-F1
#
_cell.length_a   1.000
_cell.length_b   1.000
_cell.length_c   1.000
_cell.angle_alpha   90.00
_cell.angle_beta   90.00
_cell.angle_gamma   90.00
#
_symmetry.space_group_name_H-M   'P 1'
#
loop_
_entity.id
_entity.type
_entity.pdbx_description
1 polymer ?
#
loop_
_entity_poly.entity_id
_entity_poly.type
_entity_poly.pdbx_seq_one_letter_code
_entity_poly.pdbx_strand_id
1 'polypeptide(L)'
;MFGLRRTPAAQFIGLKERKLTFVSRDWLKVGKQERIRLALPRALSQEEVLLRVWIGAARPLECGGYAYTGEMAPGFALPALEGVDAVAADSALRGTPRYPCSLVLRSRGLPAGRAVTLDLSTGGLQICTSSEIQPGAVLDLELSLEEVTHPCTARVAWCSGNRREGYRAGLQFQNLPEPTRQALERASSRLAGGETLRSDPALPSLRRSDAGLGTIEHYQLSSRELLVKLRQGEEHRDYRFIGCCGLMDLYGAVGRRVHGLRDTASPGRRRYHFLDQDGNVLLEVVALRLEASA
;
A
#
# COMPACT_ATOMS: atom_id res chain seq x y z
N MET A 1 -29.37 -30.90 27.46
CA MET A 1 -28.34 -30.22 28.28
C MET A 1 -27.85 -29.01 27.47
N PHE A 2 -28.44 -27.83 27.67
CA PHE A 2 -28.09 -26.63 26.91
C PHE A 2 -26.84 -25.99 27.54
N GLY A 3 -25.67 -26.28 26.98
CA GLY A 3 -24.44 -25.61 27.38
C GLY A 3 -24.57 -24.11 27.15
N LEU A 4 -24.40 -23.32 28.21
CA LEU A 4 -24.29 -21.86 28.14
C LEU A 4 -23.22 -21.51 27.10
N ARG A 5 -23.63 -21.01 25.94
CA ARG A 5 -22.70 -20.55 24.90
C ARG A 5 -21.94 -19.36 25.45
N ARG A 6 -20.69 -19.59 25.84
CA ARG A 6 -19.74 -18.54 26.21
C ARG A 6 -19.63 -17.56 25.05
N THR A 7 -19.68 -16.27 25.34
CA THR A 7 -19.47 -15.25 24.30
C THR A 7 -18.00 -15.29 23.85
N PRO A 8 -17.72 -15.46 22.55
CA PRO A 8 -16.38 -15.51 22.00
C PRO A 8 -15.52 -14.31 22.42
N ALA A 9 -14.28 -14.58 22.82
CA ALA A 9 -13.29 -13.53 23.07
C ALA A 9 -12.64 -13.11 21.75
N ALA A 10 -12.54 -11.81 21.54
CA ALA A 10 -11.97 -11.21 20.36
C ALA A 10 -10.92 -10.17 20.74
N GLN A 11 -9.85 -10.06 19.98
CA GLN A 11 -8.85 -9.01 20.14
C GLN A 11 -9.01 -7.99 19.01
N PHE A 12 -9.13 -6.72 19.37
CA PHE A 12 -9.23 -5.63 18.43
C PHE A 12 -7.99 -5.53 17.55
N ILE A 13 -8.22 -5.30 16.26
CA ILE A 13 -7.18 -5.05 15.27
C ILE A 13 -7.36 -3.63 14.74
N GLY A 14 -8.52 -3.30 14.17
CA GLY A 14 -8.74 -1.97 13.62
C GLY A 14 -10.21 -1.62 13.43
N LEU A 15 -10.49 -0.32 13.34
CA LEU A 15 -11.80 0.20 13.04
C LEU A 15 -11.68 1.30 11.98
N LYS A 16 -12.44 1.17 10.89
CA LYS A 16 -12.62 2.25 9.92
C LYS A 16 -14.10 2.44 9.70
N GLU A 17 -14.60 3.62 10.02
CA GLU A 17 -16.04 3.91 10.07
C GLU A 17 -16.75 2.90 10.98
N ARG A 18 -17.54 1.98 10.41
CA ARG A 18 -18.25 0.91 11.13
C ARG A 18 -17.71 -0.48 10.85
N LYS A 19 -16.65 -0.57 10.04
CA LYS A 19 -15.99 -1.83 9.71
C LYS A 19 -14.94 -2.15 10.77
N LEU A 20 -15.25 -3.16 11.57
CA LEU A 20 -14.39 -3.69 12.61
C LEU A 20 -13.58 -4.87 12.05
N THR A 21 -12.28 -4.82 12.28
CA THR A 21 -11.36 -5.92 12.07
C THR A 21 -10.89 -6.42 13.42
N PHE A 22 -10.92 -7.73 13.63
CA PHE A 22 -10.54 -8.36 14.90
C PHE A 22 -10.08 -9.81 14.70
N VAL A 23 -9.41 -10.39 15.69
CA VAL A 23 -9.09 -11.83 15.73
C VAL A 23 -9.83 -12.54 16.85
N SER A 24 -10.18 -13.80 16.63
CA SER A 24 -10.72 -14.68 17.67
C SER A 24 -10.20 -16.11 17.49
N ARG A 25 -10.04 -16.84 18.60
CA ARG A 25 -9.75 -18.29 18.56
C ARG A 25 -11.00 -19.11 18.22
N ASP A 26 -12.17 -18.56 18.49
CA ASP A 26 -13.44 -19.20 18.23
C ASP A 26 -13.87 -18.97 16.77
N TRP A 27 -14.50 -19.97 16.17
CA TRP A 27 -15.11 -19.84 14.85
C TRP A 27 -16.43 -19.06 14.95
N LEU A 28 -16.52 -17.97 14.19
CA LEU A 28 -17.71 -17.14 14.04
C LEU A 28 -18.32 -17.35 12.66
N LYS A 29 -19.64 -17.47 12.60
CA LYS A 29 -20.32 -17.78 11.34
C LYS A 29 -20.37 -16.54 10.44
N VAL A 30 -19.73 -16.63 9.27
CA VAL A 30 -19.81 -15.61 8.22
C VAL A 30 -21.26 -15.46 7.75
N GLY A 31 -21.69 -14.22 7.51
CA GLY A 31 -23.06 -13.86 7.13
C GLY A 31 -24.06 -13.91 8.29
N LYS A 32 -23.59 -13.87 9.54
CA LYS A 32 -24.44 -13.80 10.75
C LYS A 32 -23.99 -12.66 11.66
N GLN A 33 -24.95 -12.19 12.46
CA GLN A 33 -24.68 -11.28 13.56
C GLN A 33 -24.26 -12.08 14.79
N GLU A 34 -23.05 -11.84 15.27
CA GLU A 34 -22.48 -12.53 16.42
C GLU A 34 -22.24 -11.54 17.56
N ARG A 35 -22.35 -12.03 18.80
CA ARG A 35 -21.93 -11.27 20.00
C ARG A 35 -20.49 -11.64 20.32
N ILE A 36 -19.63 -10.66 20.49
CA ILE A 36 -18.21 -10.86 20.82
C ILE A 36 -17.82 -10.00 22.03
N ARG A 37 -16.90 -10.50 22.86
CA ARG A 37 -16.20 -9.69 23.88
C ARG A 37 -14.90 -9.21 23.28
N LEU A 38 -14.84 -7.93 22.92
CA LEU A 38 -13.71 -7.33 22.25
C LEU A 38 -12.75 -6.71 23.27
N ALA A 39 -11.55 -7.28 23.40
CA ALA A 39 -10.45 -6.70 24.14
C ALA A 39 -9.84 -5.54 23.34
N LEU A 40 -9.88 -4.34 23.90
CA LEU A 40 -9.27 -3.15 23.31
C LEU A 40 -7.77 -3.08 23.66
N PRO A 41 -6.94 -2.43 22.83
CA PRO A 41 -5.54 -2.18 23.17
C PRO A 41 -5.44 -1.35 24.45
N ARG A 42 -4.42 -1.65 25.29
CA ARG A 42 -4.20 -0.95 26.57
C ARG A 42 -4.11 0.57 26.45
N ALA A 43 -3.64 1.06 25.30
CA ALA A 43 -3.56 2.50 25.00
C ALA A 43 -4.94 3.17 24.92
N LEU A 44 -6.01 2.39 24.74
CA LEU A 44 -7.37 2.86 24.51
C LEU A 44 -8.29 2.54 25.70
N SER A 45 -8.20 1.31 26.21
CA SER A 45 -8.89 0.89 27.44
C SER A 45 -8.33 -0.45 27.90
N GLN A 46 -8.38 -0.71 29.21
CA GLN A 46 -8.15 -2.06 29.76
C GLN A 46 -9.44 -2.90 29.82
N GLU A 47 -10.58 -2.32 29.45
CA GLU A 47 -11.88 -2.98 29.52
C GLU A 47 -12.22 -3.75 28.24
N GLU A 48 -12.86 -4.91 28.41
CA GLU A 48 -13.46 -5.66 27.31
C GLU A 48 -14.85 -5.10 27.00
N VAL A 49 -15.12 -4.82 25.72
CA VAL A 49 -16.43 -4.30 25.29
C VAL A 49 -17.25 -5.41 24.65
N LEU A 50 -18.50 -5.56 25.10
CA LEU A 50 -19.44 -6.51 24.49
C LEU A 50 -20.12 -5.88 23.27
N LEU A 51 -19.85 -6.41 22.08
CA LEU A 51 -20.34 -5.86 20.82
C LEU A 51 -21.19 -6.89 20.05
N ARG A 52 -22.08 -6.37 19.21
CA ARG A 52 -22.73 -7.15 18.15
C ARG A 52 -22.15 -6.76 16.80
N VAL A 53 -21.65 -7.74 16.07
CA VAL A 53 -20.96 -7.53 14.79
C VAL A 53 -21.56 -8.46 13.74
N TRP A 54 -21.90 -7.92 12.58
CA TRP A 54 -22.24 -8.71 11.40
C TRP A 54 -20.95 -9.21 10.74
N ILE A 55 -20.71 -10.51 10.75
CA ILE A 55 -19.46 -11.09 10.24
C ILE A 55 -19.52 -11.12 8.71
N GLY A 56 -18.73 -10.26 8.06
CA GLY A 56 -18.67 -10.14 6.61
C GLY A 56 -17.71 -11.14 5.97
N ALA A 57 -16.53 -11.31 6.56
CA ALA A 57 -15.54 -12.30 6.12
C ALA A 57 -14.74 -12.86 7.28
N ALA A 58 -14.24 -14.08 7.10
CA ALA A 58 -13.36 -14.77 8.03
C ALA A 58 -12.17 -15.37 7.26
N ARG A 59 -10.99 -15.37 7.87
CA ARG A 59 -9.79 -16.01 7.33
C ARG A 59 -9.05 -16.75 8.45
N PRO A 60 -8.69 -18.03 8.28
CA PRO A 60 -7.86 -18.74 9.26
C PRO A 60 -6.46 -18.12 9.36
N LEU A 61 -5.89 -18.13 10.56
CA LEU A 61 -4.51 -17.69 10.83
C LEU A 61 -3.60 -18.89 11.07
N GLU A 62 -2.33 -18.77 10.69
CA GLU A 62 -1.32 -19.84 10.84
C GLU A 62 -1.02 -20.18 12.30
N CYS A 63 -1.10 -19.18 13.19
CA CYS A 63 -0.94 -19.35 14.64
C CYS A 63 -2.16 -19.97 15.34
N GLY A 64 -3.17 -20.40 14.57
CA GLY A 64 -4.46 -20.85 15.06
C GLY A 64 -5.44 -19.68 15.28
N GLY A 65 -6.73 -19.99 15.17
CA GLY A 65 -7.80 -19.00 15.22
C GLY A 65 -8.09 -18.35 13.86
N TYR A 66 -8.78 -17.22 13.90
CA TYR A 66 -9.39 -16.61 12.73
C TYR A 66 -9.36 -15.08 12.82
N ALA A 67 -9.06 -14.44 11.69
CA ALA A 67 -9.22 -13.02 11.47
C ALA A 67 -10.59 -12.74 10.85
N TYR A 68 -11.30 -11.75 11.36
CA TYR A 68 -12.62 -11.37 10.91
C TYR A 68 -12.64 -9.91 10.45
N THR A 69 -13.46 -9.66 9.43
CA THR A 69 -13.95 -8.32 9.12
C THR A 69 -15.47 -8.35 9.22
N GLY A 70 -16.03 -7.34 9.88
CA GLY A 70 -17.46 -7.26 10.08
C GLY A 70 -17.92 -5.84 10.32
N GLU A 71 -19.24 -5.65 10.30
CA GLU A 71 -19.85 -4.34 10.52
C GLU A 71 -20.48 -4.29 11.92
N MET A 72 -20.17 -3.24 12.68
CA MET A 72 -20.76 -3.04 14.00
C MET A 72 -22.25 -2.73 13.87
N ALA A 73 -23.08 -3.34 14.73
CA ALA A 73 -24.51 -3.08 14.76
C ALA A 73 -24.82 -1.60 15.09
N PRO A 74 -25.92 -1.03 14.57
CA PRO A 74 -26.31 0.35 14.86
C PRO A 74 -26.48 0.58 16.37
N GLY A 75 -26.08 1.75 16.86
CA GLY A 75 -26.16 2.11 18.27
C GLY A 75 -24.98 1.62 19.13
N PHE A 76 -24.06 0.84 18.57
CA PHE A 76 -22.76 0.60 19.20
C PHE A 76 -21.74 1.61 18.68
N ALA A 77 -21.23 2.44 19.58
CA ALA A 77 -20.09 3.30 19.34
C ALA A 77 -18.94 2.83 20.22
N LEU A 78 -17.77 2.60 19.62
CA LEU A 78 -16.56 2.45 20.39
C LEU A 78 -16.03 3.86 20.70
N PRO A 79 -15.81 4.21 21.98
CA PRO A 79 -15.36 5.55 22.32
C PRO A 79 -14.00 5.83 21.66
N ALA A 80 -13.92 6.93 20.91
CA ALA A 80 -12.70 7.53 20.34
C ALA A 80 -11.73 6.58 19.61
N LEU A 81 -12.23 5.60 18.83
CA LEU A 81 -11.39 4.71 18.00
C LEU A 81 -11.26 5.13 16.54
N GLU A 82 -11.88 6.25 16.14
CA GLU A 82 -11.69 6.80 14.79
C GLU A 82 -10.24 7.27 14.64
N GLY A 83 -9.46 6.60 13.79
CA GLY A 83 -8.07 6.95 13.49
C GLY A 83 -7.01 6.15 14.23
N VAL A 84 -7.36 5.08 14.97
CA VAL A 84 -6.36 4.12 15.46
C VAL A 84 -5.85 3.33 14.25
N ASP A 85 -4.67 3.71 13.79
CA ASP A 85 -4.08 3.22 12.55
C ASP A 85 -4.03 1.69 12.51
N ALA A 86 -4.70 1.13 11.51
CA ALA A 86 -4.71 -0.29 11.17
C ALA A 86 -3.31 -0.86 10.84
N VAL A 87 -2.27 -0.02 10.80
CA VAL A 87 -0.91 -0.34 10.37
C VAL A 87 -0.23 -1.33 11.33
N ALA A 88 -0.35 -1.14 12.65
CA ALA A 88 0.20 -2.08 13.64
C ALA A 88 -0.61 -3.39 13.73
N ALA A 89 -1.83 -3.36 13.20
CA ALA A 89 -2.79 -4.44 13.27
C ALA A 89 -2.73 -5.34 12.01
N ASP A 90 -2.31 -4.76 10.89
CA ASP A 90 -2.08 -5.44 9.62
C ASP A 90 -0.91 -6.44 9.75
N SER A 91 0.17 -6.11 10.47
CA SER A 91 1.29 -7.02 10.72
C SER A 91 0.89 -8.26 11.53
N ALA A 92 0.03 -8.12 12.54
CA ALA A 92 -0.44 -9.24 13.37
C ALA A 92 -1.43 -10.17 12.65
N LEU A 93 -2.11 -9.68 11.60
CA LEU A 93 -3.00 -10.47 10.77
C LEU A 93 -2.30 -11.17 9.62
N ARG A 94 -1.15 -10.68 9.17
CA ARG A 94 -0.50 -11.19 7.96
C ARG A 94 0.10 -12.58 8.21
N GLY A 95 -0.10 -13.49 7.24
CA GLY A 95 0.58 -14.79 7.25
C GLY A 95 2.05 -14.70 6.84
N THR A 96 2.47 -13.57 6.24
CA THR A 96 3.83 -13.37 5.73
C THR A 96 4.27 -11.92 5.95
N PRO A 97 5.49 -11.65 6.42
CA PRO A 97 6.02 -10.29 6.51
C PRO A 97 6.04 -9.63 5.13
N ARG A 98 5.76 -8.32 5.08
CA ARG A 98 5.88 -7.53 3.86
C ARG A 98 7.03 -6.56 3.98
N TYR A 99 7.76 -6.40 2.89
CA TYR A 99 8.91 -5.52 2.82
C TYR A 99 8.66 -4.42 1.79
N PRO A 100 8.92 -3.14 2.11
CA PRO A 100 8.83 -2.06 1.15
C PRO A 100 9.75 -2.30 -0.05
N CYS A 101 9.23 -2.15 -1.28
CA CYS A 101 10.04 -2.27 -2.49
C CYS A 101 9.37 -1.61 -3.71
N SER A 102 10.18 -1.20 -4.69
CA SER A 102 9.73 -0.57 -5.94
C SER A 102 10.08 -1.44 -7.15
N LEU A 103 9.26 -2.44 -7.40
CA LEU A 103 9.40 -3.36 -8.54
C LEU A 103 8.40 -3.01 -9.64
N VAL A 104 8.81 -3.24 -10.88
CA VAL A 104 7.94 -3.04 -12.04
C VAL A 104 7.06 -4.28 -12.23
N LEU A 105 5.77 -4.04 -12.36
CA LEU A 105 4.76 -5.03 -12.68
C LEU A 105 4.15 -4.70 -14.05
N ARG A 106 4.04 -5.68 -14.94
CA ARG A 106 3.39 -5.51 -16.25
C ARG A 106 2.20 -6.44 -16.37
N SER A 107 1.13 -5.96 -17.00
CA SER A 107 -0.06 -6.77 -17.30
C SER A 107 -1.01 -6.00 -18.18
N ARG A 108 -1.68 -6.68 -19.13
CA ARG A 108 -2.78 -6.09 -19.91
C ARG A 108 -3.99 -5.72 -19.05
N GLY A 109 -4.15 -6.35 -17.88
CA GLY A 109 -5.23 -6.07 -16.94
C GLY A 109 -4.95 -4.90 -15.99
N LEU A 110 -3.75 -4.31 -16.02
CA LEU A 110 -3.40 -3.13 -15.23
C LEU A 110 -3.72 -1.85 -15.99
N PRO A 111 -4.15 -0.78 -15.28
CA PRO A 111 -4.23 0.56 -15.88
C PRO A 111 -2.89 0.96 -16.50
N ALA A 112 -2.92 1.41 -17.76
CA ALA A 112 -1.72 1.74 -18.56
C ALA A 112 -0.74 0.57 -18.81
N GLY A 113 -1.16 -0.68 -18.60
CA GLY A 113 -0.36 -1.87 -18.90
C GLY A 113 0.76 -2.18 -17.89
N ARG A 114 0.92 -1.34 -16.85
CA ARG A 114 2.02 -1.43 -15.88
C ARG A 114 1.67 -0.77 -14.55
N ALA A 115 2.30 -1.24 -13.48
CA ALA A 115 2.24 -0.64 -12.14
C ALA A 115 3.60 -0.76 -11.43
N VAL A 116 3.76 -0.03 -10.33
CA VAL A 116 4.92 -0.13 -9.44
C VAL A 116 4.43 -0.68 -8.10
N THR A 117 5.18 -1.63 -7.55
CA THR A 117 4.90 -2.16 -6.21
C THR A 117 5.24 -1.13 -5.14
N LEU A 118 4.55 -1.21 -4.00
CA LEU A 118 4.86 -0.46 -2.79
C LEU A 118 5.52 -1.36 -1.74
N ASP A 119 5.05 -2.59 -1.69
CA ASP A 119 5.57 -3.65 -0.84
C ASP A 119 5.44 -5.01 -1.52
N LEU A 120 6.17 -5.99 -0.97
CA LEU A 120 6.17 -7.37 -1.42
C LEU A 120 6.20 -8.33 -0.23
N SER A 121 5.49 -9.44 -0.34
CA SER A 121 5.74 -10.66 0.42
C SER A 121 5.68 -11.88 -0.49
N THR A 122 5.97 -13.06 0.07
CA THR A 122 5.79 -14.33 -0.62
C THR A 122 4.33 -14.63 -0.98
N GLY A 123 3.37 -14.02 -0.28
CA GLY A 123 1.93 -14.22 -0.51
C GLY A 123 1.24 -13.17 -1.39
N GLY A 124 1.88 -12.03 -1.66
CA GLY A 124 1.28 -10.96 -2.45
C GLY A 124 2.07 -9.67 -2.45
N LEU A 125 1.50 -8.63 -3.04
CA LEU A 125 2.12 -7.32 -3.15
C LEU A 125 1.06 -6.22 -3.11
N GLN A 126 1.51 -4.99 -2.86
CA GLN A 126 0.67 -3.81 -2.99
C GLN A 126 1.14 -2.98 -4.18
N ILE A 127 0.22 -2.43 -4.96
CA ILE A 127 0.52 -1.53 -6.09
C ILE A 127 -0.21 -0.22 -5.95
N CYS A 128 0.33 0.80 -6.62
CA CYS A 128 -0.37 2.01 -6.96
C CYS A 128 -0.75 2.02 -8.45
N THR A 129 -1.93 2.56 -8.75
CA THR A 129 -2.49 2.62 -10.09
C THR A 129 -3.28 3.91 -10.31
N SER A 130 -3.40 4.32 -11.58
CA SER A 130 -4.11 5.54 -11.97
C SER A 130 -5.63 5.37 -12.07
N SER A 131 -6.14 4.15 -11.94
CA SER A 131 -7.56 3.83 -12.06
C SER A 131 -7.91 2.65 -11.17
N GLU A 132 -9.18 2.58 -10.78
CA GLU A 132 -9.67 1.50 -9.94
C GLU A 132 -9.49 0.15 -10.61
N ILE A 133 -9.06 -0.84 -9.83
CA ILE A 133 -9.04 -2.25 -10.24
C ILE A 133 -10.12 -2.97 -9.44
N GLN A 134 -10.99 -3.69 -10.15
CA GLN A 134 -12.10 -4.40 -9.52
C GLN A 134 -11.61 -5.46 -8.50
N PRO A 135 -12.03 -5.38 -7.23
CA PRO A 135 -11.77 -6.44 -6.25
C PRO A 135 -12.33 -7.79 -6.73
N GLY A 136 -11.56 -8.85 -6.53
CA GLY A 136 -11.86 -10.20 -6.99
C GLY A 136 -11.35 -10.52 -8.40
N ALA A 137 -10.98 -9.51 -9.21
CA ALA A 137 -10.40 -9.75 -10.52
C ALA A 137 -9.09 -10.54 -10.42
N VAL A 138 -8.85 -11.44 -11.37
CA VAL A 138 -7.62 -12.21 -11.50
C VAL A 138 -6.80 -11.61 -12.63
N LEU A 139 -5.56 -11.27 -12.34
CA LEU A 139 -4.63 -10.63 -13.27
C LEU A 139 -3.47 -11.58 -13.55
N ASP A 140 -3.13 -11.73 -14.83
CA ASP A 140 -1.87 -12.33 -15.26
C ASP A 140 -0.81 -11.24 -15.32
N LEU A 141 0.24 -11.43 -14.55
CA LEU A 141 1.25 -10.44 -14.24
C LEU A 141 2.64 -10.94 -14.65
N GLU A 142 3.46 -9.99 -15.04
CA GLU A 142 4.90 -10.14 -15.22
C GLU A 142 5.60 -9.30 -14.16
N LEU A 143 6.24 -9.95 -13.20
CA LEU A 143 6.97 -9.31 -12.11
C LEU A 143 8.47 -9.30 -12.43
N SER A 144 9.06 -8.13 -12.53
CA SER A 144 10.51 -7.99 -12.72
C SER A 144 11.24 -8.06 -11.37
N LEU A 145 11.98 -9.14 -11.13
CA LEU A 145 12.84 -9.36 -9.96
C LEU A 145 14.27 -9.58 -10.45
N GLU A 146 15.23 -8.80 -9.95
CA GLU A 146 16.66 -9.04 -10.21
C GLU A 146 16.98 -9.20 -11.71
N GLU A 147 16.40 -8.32 -12.55
CA GLU A 147 16.57 -8.32 -14.02
C GLU A 147 15.93 -9.52 -14.75
N VAL A 148 15.23 -10.40 -14.04
CA VAL A 148 14.46 -11.51 -14.60
C VAL A 148 12.97 -11.24 -14.46
N THR A 149 12.22 -11.51 -15.54
CA THR A 149 10.76 -11.37 -15.51
C THR A 149 10.13 -12.71 -15.15
N HIS A 150 9.32 -12.71 -14.10
CA HIS A 150 8.64 -13.88 -13.58
C HIS A 150 7.14 -13.79 -13.84
N PRO A 151 6.54 -14.77 -14.55
CA PRO A 151 5.10 -14.83 -14.69
C PRO A 151 4.46 -15.22 -13.35
N CYS A 152 3.39 -14.52 -12.99
CA CYS A 152 2.56 -14.85 -11.84
C CYS A 152 1.10 -14.44 -12.09
N THR A 153 0.19 -15.18 -11.49
CA THR A 153 -1.23 -14.80 -11.46
C THR A 153 -1.55 -14.26 -10.08
N ALA A 154 -2.33 -13.18 -9.99
CA ALA A 154 -2.76 -12.64 -8.71
C ALA A 154 -4.21 -12.18 -8.72
N ARG A 155 -4.91 -12.40 -7.60
CA ARG A 155 -6.25 -11.89 -7.36
C ARG A 155 -6.19 -10.55 -6.65
N VAL A 156 -6.99 -9.59 -7.10
CA VAL A 156 -7.18 -8.29 -6.43
C VAL A 156 -7.95 -8.54 -5.13
N ALA A 157 -7.27 -8.46 -4.00
CA ALA A 157 -7.88 -8.66 -2.68
C ALA A 157 -8.71 -7.43 -2.26
N TRP A 158 -8.21 -6.24 -2.59
CA TRP A 158 -8.88 -4.97 -2.34
C TRP A 158 -8.34 -3.90 -3.29
N CYS A 159 -9.15 -2.88 -3.54
CA CYS A 159 -8.72 -1.63 -4.16
C CYS A 159 -9.37 -0.48 -3.39
N SER A 160 -8.61 0.56 -3.07
CA SER A 160 -9.09 1.74 -2.37
C SER A 160 -8.35 2.98 -2.84
N GLY A 161 -9.03 4.12 -2.80
CA GLY A 161 -8.50 5.38 -3.27
C GLY A 161 -9.55 6.14 -4.07
N ASN A 162 -9.12 7.23 -4.71
CA ASN A 162 -9.99 8.06 -5.52
C ASN A 162 -9.23 8.63 -6.72
N ARG A 163 -9.95 9.20 -7.68
CA ARG A 163 -9.35 9.76 -8.91
C ARG A 163 -8.37 10.90 -8.68
N ARG A 164 -8.38 11.58 -7.53
CA ARG A 164 -7.48 12.71 -7.22
C ARG A 164 -6.15 12.22 -6.63
N GLU A 165 -6.21 11.24 -5.73
CA GLU A 165 -5.06 10.72 -4.97
C GLU A 165 -4.45 9.45 -5.57
N GLY A 166 -5.11 8.87 -6.58
CA GLY A 166 -4.76 7.57 -7.14
C GLY A 166 -5.40 6.42 -6.38
N TYR A 167 -5.20 5.21 -6.91
CA TYR A 167 -5.75 3.98 -6.35
C TYR A 167 -4.63 3.09 -5.86
N ARG A 168 -4.79 2.55 -4.65
CA ARG A 168 -3.97 1.48 -4.11
C ARG A 168 -4.71 0.17 -4.24
N ALA A 169 -4.01 -0.89 -4.61
CA ALA A 169 -4.57 -2.23 -4.69
C ALA A 169 -3.67 -3.25 -4.02
N GLY A 170 -4.27 -4.13 -3.24
CA GLY A 170 -3.62 -5.32 -2.69
C GLY A 170 -3.84 -6.50 -3.61
N LEU A 171 -2.76 -7.13 -4.07
CA LEU A 171 -2.77 -8.31 -4.92
C LEU A 171 -2.32 -9.53 -4.11
N GLN A 172 -3.05 -10.64 -4.24
CA GLN A 172 -2.73 -11.92 -3.61
C GLN A 172 -2.35 -12.92 -4.70
N PHE A 173 -1.14 -13.45 -4.65
CA PHE A 173 -0.68 -14.43 -5.62
C PHE A 173 -1.54 -15.70 -5.63
N GLN A 174 -1.71 -16.29 -6.80
CA GLN A 174 -2.45 -17.53 -7.06
C GLN A 174 -1.51 -18.48 -7.81
N ASN A 175 -1.40 -19.73 -7.34
CA ASN A 175 -0.71 -20.82 -8.04
C ASN A 175 0.66 -20.42 -8.64
N LEU A 176 1.52 -19.80 -7.81
CA LEU A 176 2.84 -19.35 -8.28
C LEU A 176 3.64 -20.53 -8.86
N PRO A 177 4.21 -20.38 -10.08
CA PRO A 177 5.20 -21.32 -10.59
C PRO A 177 6.36 -21.46 -9.61
N GLU A 178 6.87 -22.68 -9.45
CA GLU A 178 7.96 -22.96 -8.50
C GLU A 178 9.21 -22.06 -8.70
N PRO A 179 9.67 -21.77 -9.94
CA PRO A 179 10.77 -20.84 -10.15
C PRO A 179 10.47 -19.42 -9.65
N THR A 180 9.22 -18.96 -9.83
CA THR A 180 8.75 -17.65 -9.35
C THR A 180 8.68 -17.61 -7.83
N ARG A 181 8.20 -18.69 -7.19
CA ARG A 181 8.16 -18.81 -5.73
C ARG A 181 9.55 -18.70 -5.12
N GLN A 182 10.53 -19.45 -5.65
CA GLN A 182 11.91 -19.41 -5.18
C GLN A 182 12.57 -18.04 -5.39
N ALA A 183 12.24 -17.35 -6.49
CA ALA A 183 12.71 -15.98 -6.73
C ALA A 183 12.13 -15.00 -5.71
N LEU A 184 10.82 -15.11 -5.41
CA LEU A 184 10.14 -14.29 -4.40
C LEU A 184 10.67 -14.51 -2.99
N GLU A 185 10.98 -15.76 -2.62
CA GLU A 185 11.56 -16.10 -1.32
C GLU A 185 12.95 -15.49 -1.16
N ARG A 186 13.83 -15.65 -2.15
CA ARG A 186 15.15 -15.00 -2.17
C ARG A 186 15.05 -13.48 -2.08
N ALA A 187 14.19 -12.88 -2.89
CA ALA A 187 13.92 -11.44 -2.87
C ALA A 187 13.44 -10.96 -1.49
N SER A 188 12.54 -11.73 -0.85
CA SER A 188 12.03 -11.43 0.49
C SER A 188 13.11 -11.55 1.56
N SER A 189 13.97 -12.57 1.51
CA SER A 189 15.10 -12.72 2.45
C SER A 189 16.09 -11.57 2.35
N ARG A 190 16.38 -11.08 1.14
CA ARG A 190 17.26 -9.92 0.92
C ARG A 190 16.65 -8.63 1.45
N LEU A 191 15.37 -8.40 1.16
CA LEU A 191 14.63 -7.25 1.68
C LEU A 191 14.54 -7.30 3.22
N ALA A 192 14.43 -8.49 3.82
CA ALA A 192 14.48 -8.67 5.27
C ALA A 192 15.85 -8.30 5.87
N GLY A 193 16.92 -8.53 5.12
CA GLY A 193 18.28 -8.09 5.44
C GLY A 193 18.53 -6.60 5.21
N GLY A 194 17.54 -5.85 4.72
CA GLY A 194 17.65 -4.41 4.45
C GLY A 194 18.22 -4.06 3.08
N GLU A 195 18.39 -5.02 2.18
CA GLU A 195 18.85 -4.75 0.82
C GLU A 195 17.74 -4.14 -0.04
N THR A 196 18.10 -3.22 -0.96
CA THR A 196 17.16 -2.67 -1.95
C THR A 196 17.20 -3.50 -3.23
N LEU A 197 16.03 -3.94 -3.70
CA LEU A 197 15.92 -4.62 -4.99
C LEU A 197 15.90 -3.59 -6.13
N ARG A 198 16.78 -3.75 -7.12
CA ARG A 198 16.82 -2.91 -8.31
C ARG A 198 15.83 -3.42 -9.36
N SER A 199 15.11 -2.50 -9.98
CA SER A 199 14.39 -2.73 -11.23
C SER A 199 15.23 -2.23 -12.43
N ASP A 200 15.08 -2.91 -13.58
CA ASP A 200 15.84 -2.76 -14.84
C ASP A 200 16.14 -1.28 -15.24
N PRO A 201 17.39 -0.96 -15.68
CA PRO A 201 17.84 0.38 -16.07
C PRO A 201 17.30 0.92 -17.41
N ALA A 202 16.41 0.24 -18.14
CA ALA A 202 15.89 0.70 -19.44
C ALA A 202 14.90 1.90 -19.39
N LEU A 203 15.27 3.00 -18.72
CA LEU A 203 14.53 4.26 -18.72
C LEU A 203 15.40 5.43 -19.23
N PRO A 204 14.85 6.38 -20.01
CA PRO A 204 15.64 7.44 -20.65
C PRO A 204 16.36 8.34 -19.63
N SER A 205 17.61 8.67 -19.97
CA SER A 205 18.55 9.64 -19.38
C SER A 205 18.11 10.37 -18.10
N LEU A 206 18.63 9.91 -16.96
CA LEU A 206 18.70 10.70 -15.72
C LEU A 206 19.50 11.99 -15.95
N ARG A 207 18.97 13.13 -15.51
CA ARG A 207 19.84 14.22 -15.04
C ARG A 207 20.22 13.91 -13.59
N ARG A 208 21.29 13.15 -13.40
CA ARG A 208 21.94 13.04 -12.07
C ARG A 208 22.73 14.32 -11.85
N SER A 209 22.48 14.98 -10.73
CA SER A 209 23.38 16.00 -10.19
C SER A 209 24.03 15.40 -8.95
N ASP A 210 25.35 15.34 -8.92
CA ASP A 210 26.10 14.82 -7.77
C ASP A 210 25.92 15.69 -6.51
N ALA A 211 25.40 16.92 -6.65
CA ALA A 211 25.07 17.81 -5.53
C ALA A 211 23.71 17.48 -4.86
N GLY A 212 22.89 16.65 -5.49
CA GLY A 212 21.47 16.47 -5.14
C GLY A 212 20.62 17.70 -5.49
N LEU A 213 19.30 17.53 -5.54
CA LEU A 213 18.34 18.59 -5.88
C LEU A 213 17.82 19.36 -4.67
N GLY A 214 17.98 18.80 -3.46
CA GLY A 214 17.53 19.41 -2.20
C GLY A 214 16.56 18.53 -1.42
N THR A 215 15.98 19.03 -0.34
CA THR A 215 14.99 18.36 0.50
C THR A 215 13.60 18.88 0.17
N ILE A 216 12.62 18.00 -0.04
CA ILE A 216 11.22 18.42 -0.25
C ILE A 216 10.70 19.03 1.05
N GLU A 217 10.40 20.32 1.06
CA GLU A 217 9.84 20.98 2.26
C GLU A 217 8.32 20.92 2.28
N HIS A 218 7.72 21.15 1.12
CA HIS A 218 6.29 21.03 0.95
C HIS A 218 5.98 20.87 -0.53
N TYR A 219 4.79 20.36 -0.81
CA TYR A 219 4.19 20.47 -2.12
C TYR A 219 2.71 20.81 -1.98
N GLN A 220 2.19 21.54 -2.95
CA GLN A 220 0.80 21.99 -2.97
C GLN A 220 0.19 21.71 -4.33
N LEU A 221 -0.89 20.93 -4.34
CA LEU A 221 -1.69 20.67 -5.52
C LEU A 221 -2.88 21.66 -5.56
N SER A 222 -2.89 22.52 -6.56
CA SER A 222 -4.06 23.31 -6.95
C SER A 222 -4.66 22.73 -8.24
N SER A 223 -5.93 22.99 -8.53
CA SER A 223 -6.77 22.42 -9.60
C SER A 223 -6.10 21.67 -10.78
N ARG A 224 -5.05 22.21 -11.39
CA ARG A 224 -4.24 21.55 -12.43
C ARG A 224 -2.75 21.87 -12.33
N GLU A 225 -2.28 22.29 -11.17
CA GLU A 225 -0.89 22.70 -10.98
C GLU A 225 -0.37 22.15 -9.65
N LEU A 226 0.77 21.47 -9.71
CA LEU A 226 1.49 21.06 -8.51
C LEU A 226 2.74 21.93 -8.37
N LEU A 227 2.90 22.54 -7.21
CA LEU A 227 4.14 23.19 -6.80
C LEU A 227 4.89 22.25 -5.86
N VAL A 228 6.15 21.92 -6.15
CA VAL A 228 7.05 21.20 -5.25
C VAL A 228 8.19 22.14 -4.88
N LYS A 229 8.38 22.40 -3.58
CA LYS A 229 9.48 23.21 -3.07
C LYS A 229 10.60 22.33 -2.52
N LEU A 230 11.79 22.51 -3.08
CA LEU A 230 13.01 21.87 -2.60
C LEU A 230 13.89 22.90 -1.89
N ARG A 231 14.47 22.56 -0.74
CA ARG A 231 15.53 23.34 -0.10
C ARG A 231 16.89 22.72 -0.34
N GLN A 232 17.83 23.49 -0.87
CA GLN A 232 19.22 23.09 -1.08
C GLN A 232 20.13 24.05 -0.31
N GLY A 233 20.55 23.66 0.90
CA GLY A 233 21.25 24.57 1.81
C GLY A 233 20.31 25.66 2.33
N GLU A 234 20.63 26.92 2.03
CA GLU A 234 19.81 28.10 2.30
C GLU A 234 18.93 28.52 1.10
N GLU A 235 19.17 27.93 -0.08
CA GLU A 235 18.40 28.24 -1.28
C GLU A 235 17.13 27.39 -1.38
N HIS A 236 16.09 27.97 -1.97
CA HIS A 236 14.84 27.27 -2.28
C HIS A 236 14.65 27.22 -3.80
N ARG A 237 14.19 26.08 -4.30
CA ARG A 237 13.84 25.86 -5.70
C ARG A 237 12.41 25.40 -5.83
N ASP A 238 11.69 26.02 -6.75
CA ASP A 238 10.30 25.75 -7.02
C ASP A 238 10.15 24.98 -8.34
N TYR A 239 9.50 23.81 -8.27
CA TYR A 239 9.16 22.99 -9.43
C TYR A 239 7.64 23.06 -9.63
N ARG A 240 7.22 23.70 -10.72
CA ARG A 240 5.81 23.89 -11.09
C ARG A 240 5.43 22.93 -12.19
N PHE A 241 4.49 22.02 -11.90
CA PHE A 241 4.01 21.02 -12.84
C PHE A 241 2.64 21.43 -13.37
N ILE A 242 2.60 21.89 -14.62
CA ILE A 242 1.39 22.42 -15.27
C ILE A 242 0.59 21.27 -15.88
N GLY A 243 -0.73 21.33 -15.70
CA GLY A 243 -1.62 20.24 -16.11
C GLY A 243 -1.44 18.98 -15.27
N CYS A 244 -1.08 19.14 -13.99
CA CYS A 244 -0.94 18.03 -13.07
C CYS A 244 -2.26 17.27 -12.96
N CYS A 245 -2.20 15.97 -13.22
CA CYS A 245 -3.35 15.07 -13.24
C CYS A 245 -3.08 13.78 -12.46
N GLY A 246 -1.91 13.67 -11.84
CA GLY A 246 -1.54 12.56 -10.99
C GLY A 246 -0.38 12.97 -10.09
N LEU A 247 -0.53 12.73 -8.81
CA LEU A 247 0.50 12.89 -7.81
C LEU A 247 0.51 11.65 -6.95
N MET A 248 1.69 11.09 -6.73
CA MET A 248 1.85 9.92 -5.88
C MET A 248 3.04 10.12 -4.96
N ASP A 249 2.74 10.29 -3.68
CA ASP A 249 3.72 10.32 -2.60
C ASP A 249 3.88 8.89 -2.06
N LEU A 250 5.04 8.29 -2.35
CA LEU A 250 5.29 6.88 -2.07
C LEU A 250 5.78 6.63 -0.63
N TYR A 251 6.42 7.63 -0.01
CA TYR A 251 7.16 7.45 1.25
C TYR A 251 7.03 8.60 2.27
N GLY A 252 6.08 9.52 2.06
CA GLY A 252 6.05 10.78 2.79
C GLY A 252 7.24 11.61 2.33
N ALA A 253 7.14 12.15 1.12
CA ALA A 253 8.25 12.78 0.43
C ALA A 253 8.74 14.05 1.15
N VAL A 254 7.87 14.72 1.91
CA VAL A 254 8.22 15.87 2.75
C VAL A 254 9.29 15.49 3.79
N GLY A 255 10.35 16.30 3.88
CA GLY A 255 11.53 16.07 4.70
C GLY A 255 12.56 15.13 4.07
N ARG A 256 12.27 14.52 2.92
CA ARG A 256 13.21 13.60 2.23
C ARG A 256 14.12 14.35 1.27
N ARG A 257 15.38 13.92 1.23
CA ARG A 257 16.40 14.43 0.31
C ARG A 257 16.24 13.81 -1.08
N VAL A 258 16.12 14.67 -2.08
CA VAL A 258 16.04 14.33 -3.50
C VAL A 258 17.44 14.43 -4.10
N HIS A 259 17.86 13.36 -4.76
CA HIS A 259 19.14 13.27 -5.47
C HIS A 259 18.97 13.36 -6.99
N GLY A 260 17.76 13.11 -7.52
CA GLY A 260 17.52 13.21 -8.96
C GLY A 260 16.07 13.52 -9.30
N LEU A 261 15.86 14.04 -10.50
CA LEU A 261 14.56 14.21 -11.13
C LEU A 261 14.59 13.52 -12.48
N ARG A 262 13.80 12.45 -12.63
CA ARG A 262 13.71 11.66 -13.86
C ARG A 262 12.42 11.97 -14.59
N ASP A 263 12.54 12.46 -15.81
CA ASP A 263 11.42 12.71 -16.71
C ASP A 263 11.27 11.56 -17.70
N THR A 264 10.07 10.99 -17.75
CA THR A 264 9.71 9.91 -18.68
C THR A 264 8.55 10.38 -19.55
N ALA A 265 8.79 10.39 -20.86
CA ALA A 265 7.76 10.76 -21.84
C ALA A 265 6.64 9.71 -21.86
N SER A 266 5.40 10.17 -21.96
CA SER A 266 4.23 9.37 -22.30
C SER A 266 3.41 10.11 -23.35
N PRO A 267 2.60 9.43 -24.19
CA PRO A 267 1.77 10.11 -25.18
C PRO A 267 0.85 11.15 -24.50
N GLY A 268 1.02 12.42 -24.84
CA GLY A 268 0.21 13.54 -24.32
C GLY A 268 0.48 13.99 -22.88
N ARG A 269 1.34 13.31 -22.12
CA ARG A 269 1.69 13.65 -20.72
C ARG A 269 3.12 13.25 -20.38
N ARG A 270 3.73 13.92 -19.41
CA ARG A 270 5.07 13.61 -18.89
C ARG A 270 4.94 13.10 -17.46
N ARG A 271 5.80 12.14 -17.12
CA ARG A 271 5.88 11.60 -15.77
C ARG A 271 7.25 11.91 -15.18
N TYR A 272 7.24 12.64 -14.09
CA TYR A 272 8.40 13.10 -13.34
C TYR A 272 8.55 12.30 -12.06
N HIS A 273 9.74 11.82 -11.78
CA HIS A 273 10.06 11.08 -10.56
C HIS A 273 11.14 11.80 -9.78
N PHE A 274 10.83 12.25 -8.57
CA PHE A 274 11.84 12.68 -7.60
C PHE A 274 12.45 11.43 -6.99
N LEU A 275 13.77 11.30 -7.07
CA LEU A 275 14.51 10.10 -6.68
C LEU A 275 15.36 10.37 -5.44
N ASP A 276 15.48 9.39 -4.55
CA ASP A 276 16.48 9.40 -3.48
C ASP A 276 17.88 9.01 -4.01
N GLN A 277 18.85 8.90 -3.09
CA GLN A 277 20.23 8.51 -3.41
C GLN A 277 20.35 7.11 -4.03
N ASP A 278 19.43 6.21 -3.67
CA ASP A 278 19.41 4.82 -4.11
C ASP A 278 18.64 4.64 -5.43
N GLY A 279 17.99 5.72 -5.90
CA GLY A 279 17.20 5.74 -7.13
C GLY A 279 15.74 5.36 -6.92
N ASN A 280 15.28 5.22 -5.68
CA ASN A 280 13.88 4.97 -5.37
C ASN A 280 13.05 6.24 -5.61
N VAL A 281 11.81 6.06 -6.04
CA VAL A 281 10.90 7.19 -6.29
C VAL A 281 10.32 7.68 -4.97
N LEU A 282 10.61 8.91 -4.59
CA LEU A 282 10.01 9.61 -3.45
C LEU A 282 8.65 10.19 -3.81
N LEU A 283 8.58 10.85 -4.96
CA LEU A 283 7.39 11.54 -5.46
C LEU A 283 7.28 11.30 -6.96
N GLU A 284 6.14 10.79 -7.42
CA GLU A 284 5.79 10.71 -8.84
C GLU A 284 4.76 11.79 -9.18
N VAL A 285 5.01 12.53 -10.25
CA VAL A 285 4.12 13.57 -10.77
C VAL A 285 3.81 13.28 -12.23
N VAL A 286 2.53 13.27 -12.59
CA VAL A 286 2.06 13.18 -13.98
C VAL A 286 1.46 14.52 -14.37
N ALA A 287 2.08 15.20 -15.33
CA ALA A 287 1.71 16.55 -15.75
C ALA A 287 1.94 16.75 -17.26
N LEU A 288 1.48 17.88 -17.81
CA LEU A 288 1.73 18.23 -19.22
C LEU A 288 3.16 18.71 -19.43
N ARG A 289 3.66 19.56 -18.51
CA ARG A 289 5.02 20.09 -18.52
C ARG A 289 5.50 20.50 -17.13
N LEU A 290 6.81 20.65 -16.99
CA LEU A 290 7.49 21.16 -15.81
C LEU A 290 8.12 22.53 -16.12
N GLU A 291 7.93 23.48 -15.21
CA GLU A 291 8.58 24.78 -15.16
C GLU A 291 9.39 24.84 -13.86
N ALA A 292 10.71 24.95 -13.94
CA ALA A 292 11.58 25.09 -12.78
C ALA A 292 12.08 26.53 -12.70
N SER A 293 11.95 27.18 -11.54
CA SER A 293 12.64 28.44 -11.29
C SER A 293 14.08 28.15 -10.86
N ALA A 294 15.02 28.91 -11.42
CA ALA A 294 16.42 28.89 -11.01
C ALA A 294 16.56 29.50 -9.61
#